data_AF-A0A7C2RVY0-F1
#
_entry.id   AF-A0A7C2RVY0-F1
#
_cell.length_a   1.000
_cell.length_b   1.000
_cell.length_c   1.000
_cell.angle_alpha   90.00
_cell.angle_beta   90.00
_cell.angle_gamma   90.00
#
_symmetry.space_group_name_H-M   'P 1'
#
loop_
_entity.id
_entity.type
_entity.pdbx_description
1 polymer ?
#
loop_
_entity_poly.entity_id
_entity_poly.type
_entity_poly.pdbx_seq_one_letter_code
_entity_poly.pdbx_strand_id
1 'polypeptide(L)'
;MVLNVSSPSPARPGEEVVVIGRERPYRYVLDIIVRMNQGSENITIIGKSKNIPKAITVYNILRDRLGEALELKGVSIGSIYSKRNKRVSYIEIKISRRI
;
A
#
# COMPACT_ATOMS: atom_id res chain seq x y z
N MET A 1 -17.16 18.92 17.46
CA MET A 1 -15.84 18.89 16.79
C MET A 1 -15.57 17.45 16.38
N VAL A 2 -15.89 17.05 15.15
CA VAL A 2 -15.70 15.67 14.69
C VAL A 2 -14.31 15.58 14.08
N LEU A 3 -13.39 14.88 14.75
CA LEU A 3 -12.05 14.65 14.24
C LEU A 3 -12.16 13.89 12.90
N ASN A 4 -11.73 14.55 11.82
CA ASN A 4 -11.70 14.01 10.48
C ASN A 4 -10.57 12.96 10.36
N VAL A 5 -10.76 11.77 10.92
CA VAL A 5 -9.85 10.63 10.79
C VAL A 5 -10.23 9.79 9.57
N SER A 6 -10.19 10.40 8.38
CA SER A 6 -10.64 9.76 7.14
C SER A 6 -9.51 9.26 6.23
N SER A 7 -8.26 9.33 6.70
CA SER A 7 -7.10 8.88 5.92
C SER A 7 -6.23 7.92 6.74
N PRO A 8 -5.76 6.78 6.16
CA PRO A 8 -4.47 6.22 6.58
C PRO A 8 -3.43 7.35 6.62
N SER A 9 -2.48 7.29 7.55
CA SER A 9 -1.57 8.41 7.90
C SER A 9 -1.15 9.19 6.65
N PRO A 10 -1.23 10.54 6.63
CA PRO A 10 -0.84 11.31 5.46
C PRO A 10 0.56 10.88 5.04
N ALA A 11 0.71 10.56 3.76
CA ALA A 11 2.00 10.21 3.18
C ALA A 11 2.98 11.33 3.52
N ARG A 12 4.08 10.98 4.19
CA ARG A 12 5.14 11.96 4.48
C ARG A 12 5.74 12.42 3.14
N PRO A 13 6.33 13.63 3.06
CA PRO A 13 7.12 14.00 1.88
C PRO A 13 8.15 12.90 1.58
N GLY A 14 8.09 12.30 0.38
CA GLY A 14 8.94 11.17 -0.03
C GLY A 14 8.35 9.77 0.18
N GLU A 15 7.16 9.62 0.76
CA GLU A 15 6.42 8.34 0.78
C GLU A 15 5.41 8.29 -0.38
N GLU A 16 5.58 7.35 -1.30
CA GLU A 16 4.60 7.09 -2.33
C GLU A 16 3.50 6.14 -1.86
N VAL A 17 2.28 6.32 -2.36
CA VAL A 17 1.13 5.49 -1.99
C VAL A 17 0.51 4.84 -3.21
N VAL A 18 0.30 3.53 -3.15
CA VAL A 18 -0.42 2.75 -4.16
C VAL A 18 -1.68 2.17 -3.55
N VAL A 19 -2.85 2.68 -3.98
CA VAL A 19 -4.15 2.22 -3.50
C VAL A 19 -4.68 1.10 -4.39
N ILE A 20 -4.95 -0.06 -3.78
CA ILE A 20 -5.43 -1.25 -4.47
C ILE A 20 -6.92 -1.16 -4.77
N GLY A 21 -7.25 -1.24 -6.05
CA GLY A 21 -8.57 -1.06 -6.62
C GLY A 21 -9.00 -2.22 -7.52
N ARG A 22 -9.55 -1.90 -8.69
CA ARG A 22 -10.17 -2.87 -9.60
C ARG A 22 -9.17 -3.59 -10.51
N GLU A 23 -8.00 -3.00 -10.78
CA GLU A 23 -7.01 -3.56 -11.68
C GLU A 23 -6.51 -4.95 -11.23
N ARG A 24 -5.92 -5.67 -12.17
CA ARG A 24 -5.27 -6.96 -11.90
C ARG A 24 -4.02 -6.75 -11.03
N PRO A 25 -3.67 -7.68 -10.13
CA PRO A 25 -2.50 -7.56 -9.25
C PRO A 25 -1.21 -7.16 -9.99
N TYR A 26 -0.93 -7.80 -11.13
CA TYR A 26 0.27 -7.54 -11.92
C TYR A 26 0.41 -6.10 -12.42
N ARG A 27 -0.70 -5.36 -12.60
CA ARG A 27 -0.63 -3.96 -13.02
C ARG A 27 -0.06 -3.08 -11.91
N TYR A 28 -0.46 -3.34 -10.66
CA TYR A 28 0.09 -2.67 -9.49
C TYR A 28 1.55 -3.04 -9.26
N VAL A 29 1.90 -4.32 -9.41
CA VAL A 29 3.28 -4.80 -9.30
C VAL A 29 4.20 -4.07 -10.28
N LEU A 30 3.81 -3.98 -11.56
CA LEU A 30 4.59 -3.29 -12.58
C LEU A 30 4.75 -1.80 -12.25
N ASP A 31 3.66 -1.12 -11.87
CA ASP A 31 3.68 0.30 -11.47
C ASP A 31 4.65 0.54 -10.31
N ILE A 32 4.62 -0.31 -9.28
CA ILE A 32 5.52 -0.25 -8.13
C ILE A 32 6.99 -0.44 -8.55
N ILE A 33 7.30 -1.45 -9.38
CA ILE A 33 8.67 -1.69 -9.87
C ILE A 33 9.19 -0.50 -10.68
N VAL A 34 8.36 0.07 -11.56
CA VAL A 34 8.74 1.25 -12.36
C VAL A 34 9.08 2.43 -11.46
N ARG A 35 8.26 2.72 -10.44
CA ARG A 35 8.51 3.79 -9.46
C ARG A 35 9.82 3.56 -8.68
N MET A 36 10.03 2.34 -8.18
CA MET A 36 11.27 1.99 -7.48
C MET A 36 12.52 2.17 -8.37
N ASN A 37 12.40 1.87 -9.67
CA ASN A 37 13.47 2.10 -10.63
C ASN A 37 13.70 3.58 -10.95
N GLN A 38 12.68 4.42 -10.80
CA GLN A 38 12.75 5.89 -10.95
C GLN A 38 13.27 6.59 -9.69
N GLY A 39 13.59 5.84 -8.63
CA GLY A 39 14.18 6.38 -7.40
C GLY A 39 13.22 6.43 -6.20
N SER A 40 11.99 5.90 -6.32
CA SER A 40 11.07 5.85 -5.18
C SER A 40 11.55 4.82 -4.15
N GLU A 41 12.12 5.29 -3.06
CA GLU A 41 12.68 4.43 -2.01
C GLU A 41 11.60 3.81 -1.11
N ASN A 42 10.51 4.54 -0.83
CA ASN A 42 9.50 4.16 0.15
C ASN A 42 8.11 4.15 -0.48
N ILE A 43 7.47 2.98 -0.52
CA ILE A 43 6.14 2.79 -1.11
C ILE A 43 5.21 2.14 -0.08
N THR A 44 4.01 2.70 0.08
CA THR A 44 2.94 2.15 0.91
C THR A 44 1.83 1.58 0.02
N ILE A 45 1.61 0.28 0.12
CA ILE A 45 0.52 -0.42 -0.57
C ILE A 45 -0.71 -0.43 0.35
N ILE A 46 -1.83 0.11 -0.11
CA ILE A 46 -3.06 0.23 0.71
C ILE A 46 -4.19 -0.58 0.10
N GLY A 47 -4.69 -1.56 0.85
CA GLY A 47 -5.89 -2.33 0.54
C GLY A 47 -7.05 -1.97 1.47
N LYS A 48 -8.29 -1.92 0.96
CA LYS A 48 -9.50 -1.65 1.75
C LYS A 48 -10.57 -2.71 1.50
N SER A 49 -11.28 -3.13 2.55
CA SER A 49 -12.35 -4.14 2.48
C SER A 49 -11.94 -5.36 1.62
N LYS A 50 -12.69 -5.65 0.54
CA LYS A 50 -12.44 -6.77 -0.38
C LYS A 50 -11.10 -6.72 -1.11
N ASN A 51 -10.41 -5.57 -1.10
CA ASN A 51 -9.10 -5.43 -1.74
C ASN A 51 -7.93 -5.71 -0.78
N ILE A 52 -8.18 -6.00 0.49
CA ILE A 52 -7.14 -6.40 1.45
C ILE A 52 -6.37 -7.65 0.96
N PRO A 53 -7.03 -8.76 0.57
CA PRO A 53 -6.31 -9.91 0.04
C PRO A 53 -5.49 -9.56 -1.21
N LYS A 54 -6.02 -8.72 -2.10
CA LYS A 54 -5.32 -8.28 -3.31
C LYS A 54 -4.05 -7.48 -2.98
N ALA A 55 -4.08 -6.63 -1.94
CA ALA A 55 -2.88 -5.90 -1.49
C ALA A 55 -1.79 -6.85 -1.00
N ILE A 56 -2.17 -7.88 -0.24
CA ILE A 56 -1.26 -8.95 0.20
C ILE A 56 -0.69 -9.71 -1.00
N THR A 57 -1.52 -10.05 -1.98
CA THR A 57 -1.07 -10.69 -3.23
C THR A 57 -0.05 -9.83 -3.98
N VAL A 58 -0.29 -8.53 -4.10
CA VAL A 58 0.65 -7.61 -4.75
C VAL A 58 2.00 -7.59 -4.02
N TYR A 59 1.98 -7.49 -2.69
CA TYR A 59 3.20 -7.57 -1.89
C TYR A 59 3.95 -8.89 -2.08
N ASN A 60 3.27 -10.03 -2.06
CA ASN A 60 3.92 -11.33 -2.25
C ASN A 60 4.55 -11.46 -3.64
N ILE A 61 3.86 -11.03 -4.70
CA ILE A 61 4.44 -11.04 -6.05
C ILE A 61 5.68 -10.14 -6.12
N LEU A 62 5.68 -8.98 -5.45
CA LEU A 62 6.86 -8.12 -5.37
C LEU A 62 8.01 -8.81 -4.63
N ARG A 63 7.73 -9.45 -3.49
CA ARG A 63 8.72 -10.22 -2.72
C ARG A 63 9.31 -11.36 -3.54
N ASP A 64 8.49 -12.11 -4.26
CA ASP A 64 8.94 -13.23 -5.11
C ASP A 64 9.82 -12.74 -6.27
N ARG A 65 9.55 -11.54 -6.81
CA ARG A 65 10.28 -10.98 -7.96
C ARG A 65 11.57 -10.24 -7.58
N LEU A 66 11.54 -9.51 -6.47
CA LEU A 66 12.64 -8.63 -6.05
C LEU A 66 13.53 -9.29 -4.99
N GLY A 67 13.04 -10.33 -4.32
CA GLY A 67 13.79 -11.06 -3.30
C GLY A 67 14.34 -10.14 -2.21
N GLU A 68 15.63 -10.27 -1.94
CA GLU A 68 16.34 -9.50 -0.91
C GLU A 68 16.42 -7.99 -1.21
N ALA A 69 16.18 -7.55 -2.44
CA ALA A 69 16.17 -6.13 -2.80
C ALA A 69 14.93 -5.38 -2.27
N LEU A 70 13.92 -6.10 -1.79
CA LEU A 70 12.70 -5.55 -1.21
C LEU A 70 12.70 -5.74 0.30
N GLU A 71 12.62 -4.64 1.04
CA GLU A 71 12.51 -4.66 2.50
C GLU A 71 11.06 -4.39 2.93
N LEU A 72 10.54 -5.19 3.87
CA LEU A 72 9.27 -4.93 4.53
C LEU A 72 9.51 -4.04 5.76
N LYS A 73 9.10 -2.77 5.66
CA LYS A 73 9.25 -1.79 6.75
C LYS A 73 8.17 -1.88 7.82
N GLY A 74 6.99 -2.37 7.46
CA GLY A 74 5.92 -2.58 8.43
C GLY A 74 4.58 -2.88 7.79
N VAL A 75 3.68 -3.40 8.61
CA VAL A 75 2.28 -3.66 8.24
C VAL A 75 1.39 -3.06 9.31
N SER A 76 0.42 -2.26 8.89
CA SER A 76 -0.60 -1.68 9.77
C SER A 76 -1.98 -2.11 9.29
N ILE A 77 -2.84 -2.44 10.23
CA ILE A 77 -4.27 -2.69 9.96
C ILE A 77 -5.11 -1.74 10.79
N GLY A 78 -6.29 -1.41 10.28
CA GLY A 78 -7.19 -0.54 11.01
C GLY A 78 -8.55 -0.45 10.36
N SER A 79 -9.30 0.56 10.79
CA SER A 79 -10.61 0.89 10.23
C SER A 79 -10.75 2.39 10.05
N ILE A 80 -11.33 2.82 8.93
CA ILE A 80 -11.69 4.21 8.66
C ILE A 80 -13.18 4.32 8.38
N TYR A 81 -13.75 5.50 8.59
CA TYR A 81 -15.09 5.79 8.09
C TYR A 81 -15.02 6.13 6.61
N SER A 82 -15.80 5.42 5.80
CA SER A 82 -16.02 5.78 4.39
C SER A 82 -16.81 7.07 4.27
N LYS A 83 -16.85 7.65 3.07
CA LYS A 83 -17.68 8.83 2.76
C LYS A 83 -19.18 8.64 3.09
N ARG A 84 -19.65 7.39 3.19
CA ARG A 84 -21.04 7.04 3.57
C ARG A 84 -21.20 6.69 5.05
N ASN A 85 -20.26 7.12 5.90
CA ASN A 85 -20.21 6.84 7.34
C ASN A 85 -20.23 5.35 7.71
N LYS A 86 -19.83 4.46 6.79
CA LYS A 86 -19.65 3.02 7.08
C LYS A 86 -18.20 2.75 7.45
N ARG A 87 -17.99 1.94 8.49
CA ARG A 87 -16.66 1.47 8.90
C ARG A 87 -16.09 0.53 7.83
N VAL A 88 -14.86 0.80 7.42
CA VAL A 88 -14.14 0.05 6.40
C VAL A 88 -12.77 -0.33 6.92
N SER A 89 -12.50 -1.63 7.00
CA SER A 89 -11.17 -2.14 7.32
C SER A 89 -10.17 -1.82 6.22
N TYR A 90 -8.93 -1.57 6.61
CA TYR A 90 -7.82 -1.38 5.69
C TYR A 90 -6.56 -2.13 6.16
N ILE A 91 -5.65 -2.32 5.22
CA ILE A 91 -4.27 -2.73 5.44
C ILE A 91 -3.35 -1.73 4.75
N GLU A 92 -2.26 -1.37 5.40
CA GLU A 92 -1.11 -0.67 4.85
C GLU A 92 0.09 -1.61 4.91
N ILE A 93 0.79 -1.79 3.80
CA ILE A 93 2.04 -2.55 3.72
C ILE A 93 3.11 -1.58 3.25
N LYS A 94 4.04 -1.26 4.13
CA LYS A 94 5.15 -0.34 3.85
C LYS A 94 6.36 -1.14 3.40
N ILE A 95 6.82 -0.85 2.20
CA ILE A 95 8.00 -1.47 1.60
C ILE A 95 9.02 -0.40 1.24
N SER A 96 10.28 -0.81 1.23
CA SER A 96 11.35 0.01 0.66
C SER A 96 12.29 -0.82 -0.19
N ARG A 97 13.13 -0.13 -0.96
CA ARG A 97 14.32 -0.76 -1.55
C ARG A 97 15.34 -1.02 -0.44
N ARG A 98 15.93 -2.22 -0.44
CA ARG A 98 17.11 -2.51 0.39
C ARG A 98 18.34 -1.98 -0.33
N ILE A 99 19.08 -1.09 0.33
CA ILE A 99 20.36 -0.54 -0.14
C ILE A 99 21.48 -1.46 0.33
#